data_AF-A0A0N1IL56-F1
#
_entry.id   AF-A0A0N1IL56-F1
#
_cell.length_a   1.000
_cell.length_b   1.000
_cell.length_c   1.000
_cell.angle_alpha   90.00
_cell.angle_beta   90.00
_cell.angle_gamma   90.00
#
_symmetry.space_group_name_H-M   'P 1'
#
loop_
_entity.id
_entity.type
_entity.pdbx_description
1 polymer ?
#
loop_
_entity_poly.entity_id
_entity_poly.type
_entity_poly.pdbx_seq_one_letter_code
_entity_poly.pdbx_strand_id
1 'polypeptide(L)'
;MIRAINRVATAPIHIVATTWSPPIWMKTNHNISGYGRLKKEYFQTYAWYHYKFIEQYAAQGISIWAITTTNEPIDGFFGLARFNTLGWSIEDMVIKH
;
A
#
# COMPACT_ATOMS: atom_id res chain seq x y z
N MET A 1 13.12 -11.45 11.22
CA MET A 1 12.13 -12.51 10.96
C MET A 1 12.12 -12.96 9.50
N ILE A 2 11.75 -12.12 8.52
CA ILE A 2 11.63 -12.52 7.09
C ILE A 2 12.89 -13.22 6.56
N ARG A 3 14.09 -12.65 6.78
CA ARG A 3 15.35 -13.30 6.37
C ARG A 3 15.58 -14.66 7.02
N ALA A 4 15.14 -14.86 8.26
CA ALA A 4 15.25 -16.15 8.94
C ALA A 4 14.31 -17.18 8.31
N ILE A 5 13.08 -16.78 7.97
CA ILE A 5 12.12 -17.61 7.24
C ILE A 5 12.70 -18.02 5.88
N ASN A 6 13.24 -17.06 5.12
CA ASN A 6 13.86 -17.35 3.81
C ASN A 6 15.06 -18.32 3.90
N ARG A 7 15.77 -18.39 5.03
CA ARG A 7 16.92 -19.29 5.23
C ARG A 7 16.52 -20.74 5.50
N VAL A 8 15.38 -20.95 6.14
CA VAL A 8 14.93 -22.29 6.57
C VAL A 8 13.89 -22.90 5.64
N ALA A 9 13.29 -22.10 4.75
CA ALA A 9 12.30 -22.58 3.81
C ALA A 9 12.91 -23.54 2.79
N THR A 10 12.22 -24.65 2.56
CA THR A 10 12.60 -25.68 1.60
C THR A 10 11.99 -25.44 0.21
N ALA A 11 11.15 -24.41 0.07
CA ALA A 11 10.49 -24.02 -1.17
C ALA A 11 10.56 -22.49 -1.36
N PRO A 12 10.44 -21.98 -2.60
CA PRO A 12 10.41 -20.55 -2.86
C PRO A 12 9.28 -19.84 -2.10
N ILE A 13 9.60 -18.68 -1.51
CA ILE A 13 8.61 -17.83 -0.81
C ILE A 13 8.28 -16.63 -1.68
N HIS A 14 6.99 -16.44 -1.95
CA HIS A 14 6.47 -15.21 -2.56
C HIS A 14 5.98 -14.26 -1.47
N ILE A 15 6.64 -13.11 -1.36
CA ILE A 15 6.24 -12.07 -0.41
C ILE A 15 5.29 -11.11 -1.11
N VAL A 16 4.06 -10.99 -0.58
CA VAL A 16 3.07 -10.00 -1.01
C VAL A 16 3.05 -8.87 0.02
N ALA A 17 3.07 -7.62 -0.43
CA ALA A 17 2.92 -6.47 0.44
C ALA A 17 1.63 -5.68 0.14
N THR A 18 1.03 -5.11 1.18
CA THR A 18 -0.16 -4.27 1.07
C THR A 18 -0.03 -3.02 1.94
N THR A 19 -0.54 -1.90 1.44
CA THR A 19 -0.50 -0.61 2.13
C THR A 19 -1.88 -0.32 2.72
N TRP A 20 -1.97 -0.13 4.04
CA TRP A 20 -3.22 0.29 4.69
C TRP A 20 -3.49 1.80 4.56
N SER A 21 -2.47 2.63 4.73
CA SER A 21 -2.60 4.08 4.60
C SER A 21 -1.29 4.71 4.17
N PRO A 22 -1.32 5.74 3.29
CA PRO A 22 -0.19 6.62 3.05
C PRO A 22 0.02 7.57 4.23
N PRO A 23 1.12 8.35 4.23
CA PRO A 23 1.26 9.50 5.12
C PRO A 23 0.05 10.43 5.06
N ILE A 24 -0.35 10.97 6.22
CA ILE A 24 -1.60 11.74 6.36
C ILE A 24 -1.69 12.98 5.46
N TRP A 25 -0.55 13.58 5.09
CA TRP A 25 -0.52 14.74 4.21
C TRP A 25 -0.94 14.42 2.77
N MET A 26 -0.86 13.14 2.36
CA MET A 26 -1.35 12.68 1.06
C MET A 26 -2.87 12.48 1.02
N LYS A 27 -3.55 12.48 2.16
CA LYS A 27 -4.97 12.12 2.29
C LYS A 27 -5.87 13.33 2.35
N THR A 28 -7.05 13.24 1.73
CA THR A 28 -8.06 14.31 1.73
C THR A 28 -8.53 14.70 3.13
N ASN A 29 -8.52 13.75 4.07
CA ASN A 29 -8.99 13.95 5.44
C ASN A 29 -7.89 14.29 6.45
N HIS A 30 -6.61 14.35 6.03
CA HIS A 30 -5.46 14.58 6.91
C HIS A 30 -5.40 13.65 8.14
N ASN A 31 -5.96 12.44 8.04
CA ASN A 31 -6.03 11.47 9.15
C ASN A 31 -5.64 10.07 8.69
N ILE A 32 -5.05 9.25 9.56
CA ILE A 32 -4.62 7.89 9.24
C ILE A 32 -5.81 6.94 9.04
N SER A 33 -6.95 7.21 9.67
CA SER A 33 -8.18 6.37 9.65
C SER A 33 -9.40 7.09 9.08
N GLY A 34 -10.54 6.38 9.00
CA GLY A 34 -11.83 6.92 8.59
C GLY A 34 -11.98 7.11 7.08
N TYR A 35 -13.02 7.87 6.69
CA TYR A 35 -13.24 8.24 5.30
C TYR A 35 -12.13 9.15 4.79
N GLY A 36 -11.38 8.71 3.78
CA GLY A 36 -10.27 9.48 3.24
C GLY A 36 -9.69 8.84 1.98
N ARG A 37 -9.45 9.66 0.96
CA ARG A 37 -8.91 9.24 -0.34
C ARG A 37 -7.52 9.84 -0.55
N LEU A 38 -6.78 9.28 -1.48
CA LEU A 38 -5.53 9.90 -1.93
C LEU A 38 -5.87 11.18 -2.71
N LYS A 39 -5.20 12.28 -2.41
CA LYS A 39 -5.34 13.50 -3.21
C LYS A 39 -4.70 13.28 -4.58
N LYS A 40 -5.35 13.77 -5.65
CA LYS A 40 -4.95 13.48 -7.04
C LYS A 40 -3.53 13.94 -7.36
N GLU A 41 -3.12 15.08 -6.80
CA GLU A 41 -1.77 15.61 -6.93
C GLU A 41 -0.67 14.70 -6.38
N TYR A 42 -1.01 13.73 -5.53
CA TYR A 42 -0.06 12.79 -4.93
C TYR A 42 -0.11 11.39 -5.54
N PHE A 43 -0.81 11.16 -6.65
CA PHE A 43 -0.86 9.84 -7.30
C PHE A 43 0.55 9.35 -7.69
N GLN A 44 1.33 10.21 -8.34
CA GLN A 44 2.71 9.88 -8.70
C GLN A 44 3.61 9.70 -7.47
N THR A 45 3.42 10.53 -6.44
CA THR A 45 4.17 10.41 -5.18
C THR A 45 3.85 9.10 -4.45
N TYR A 46 2.60 8.64 -4.50
CA TYR A 46 2.18 7.36 -3.93
C TYR A 46 2.72 6.16 -4.71
N ALA A 47 2.83 6.27 -6.04
CA ALA A 47 3.55 5.28 -6.84
C ALA A 47 5.05 5.22 -6.46
N TRP A 48 5.70 6.37 -6.28
CA TRP A 48 7.08 6.43 -5.79
C TRP A 48 7.23 5.87 -4.38
N TYR A 49 6.24 6.06 -3.51
CA TYR A 49 6.23 5.47 -2.17
C TYR A 49 6.29 3.93 -2.23
N HIS A 50 5.52 3.30 -3.12
CA HIS A 50 5.57 1.85 -3.34
C HIS A 50 6.89 1.40 -3.96
N TYR A 51 7.38 2.12 -4.96
CA TYR A 51 8.67 1.84 -5.58
C TYR A 51 9.81 1.90 -4.55
N LYS A 52 9.84 2.94 -3.70
CA LYS A 52 10.84 3.08 -2.64
C LYS A 52 10.73 1.98 -1.59
N PHE A 53 9.52 1.56 -1.21
CA PHE A 53 9.33 0.40 -0.35
C PHE A 53 9.98 -0.87 -0.96
N ILE A 54 9.70 -1.16 -2.22
CA ILE A 54 10.27 -2.32 -2.92
C ILE A 54 11.81 -2.22 -3.03
N GLU A 55 12.31 -1.06 -3.43
CA GLU A 55 13.75 -0.79 -3.58
C GLU A 55 14.51 -1.00 -2.26
N GLN A 56 13.97 -0.49 -1.14
CA GLN A 56 14.61 -0.63 0.17
C GLN A 56 14.58 -2.07 0.69
N TYR A 57 13.51 -2.83 0.43
CA TYR A 57 13.46 -4.26 0.78
C TYR A 57 14.42 -5.08 -0.08
N ALA A 58 14.52 -4.78 -1.38
CA ALA A 58 15.48 -5.40 -2.28
C ALA A 58 16.92 -5.17 -1.83
N ALA A 59 17.26 -3.93 -1.40
CA ALA A 59 18.58 -3.60 -0.83
C ALA A 59 18.91 -4.40 0.45
N GLN A 60 17.90 -4.94 1.14
CA GLN A 60 18.04 -5.78 2.33
C GLN A 60 17.99 -7.29 2.01
N GLY A 61 18.04 -7.66 0.72
CA GLY A 61 17.98 -9.05 0.25
C GLY A 61 16.60 -9.68 0.36
N ILE A 62 15.53 -8.88 0.35
CA ILE A 62 14.13 -9.34 0.43
C ILE A 62 13.43 -8.97 -0.86
N SER A 63 13.11 -9.97 -1.69
CA SER A 63 12.36 -9.76 -2.93
C SER A 63 10.86 -9.72 -2.66
N ILE A 64 10.19 -8.65 -3.09
CA ILE A 64 8.73 -8.53 -3.05
C ILE A 64 8.18 -9.05 -4.38
N TRP A 65 7.35 -10.09 -4.33
CA TRP A 65 6.78 -10.73 -5.50
C TRP A 65 5.58 -9.95 -6.06
N ALA A 66 4.72 -9.45 -5.17
CA ALA A 66 3.56 -8.66 -5.57
C ALA A 66 3.23 -7.58 -4.55
N ILE A 67 2.52 -6.56 -5.02
CA ILE A 67 1.90 -5.54 -4.18
C ILE A 67 0.43 -5.38 -4.56
N THR A 68 -0.37 -4.90 -3.62
CA THR A 68 -1.72 -4.38 -3.89
C THR A 68 -1.73 -2.86 -3.80
N THR A 69 -2.66 -2.18 -4.50
CA THR A 69 -2.82 -0.71 -4.40
C THR A 69 -3.07 -0.23 -2.96
N THR A 70 -3.93 -0.95 -2.22
CA THR A 70 -4.18 -0.73 -0.80
C THR A 70 -4.90 -1.95 -0.19
N ASN A 71 -4.86 -2.08 1.14
CA ASN A 71 -5.70 -3.02 1.87
C ASN A 71 -7.13 -2.46 2.02
N GLU A 72 -8.15 -3.31 1.85
CA GLU A 72 -9.57 -3.01 2.13
C GLU A 72 -10.03 -1.60 1.68
N PRO A 73 -9.96 -1.28 0.37
CA PRO A 73 -10.26 0.06 -0.14
C PRO A 73 -11.67 0.56 0.21
N ILE A 74 -12.61 -0.36 0.40
CA ILE A 74 -14.01 -0.07 0.75
C ILE A 74 -14.13 0.54 2.15
N ASP A 75 -13.25 0.16 3.09
CA ASP A 75 -13.31 0.69 4.47
C ASP A 75 -12.94 2.17 4.54
N GLY A 76 -11.94 2.59 3.77
CA GLY A 76 -11.60 4.00 3.60
C GLY A 76 -12.59 4.77 2.73
N PHE A 77 -13.37 4.08 1.90
CA PHE A 77 -14.40 4.68 1.05
C PHE A 77 -15.71 4.92 1.81
N PHE A 78 -16.09 4.05 2.75
CA PHE A 78 -17.29 4.23 3.58
C PHE A 78 -16.98 4.74 5.00
N GLY A 79 -15.71 4.82 5.38
CA GLY A 79 -15.29 5.29 6.70
C GLY A 79 -15.69 4.35 7.85
N LEU A 80 -15.80 3.05 7.58
CA LEU A 80 -16.31 2.05 8.54
C LEU A 80 -15.28 1.68 9.61
N ALA A 81 -13.99 1.82 9.28
CA ALA A 81 -12.89 1.40 10.13
C ALA A 81 -12.25 2.56 10.92
N ARG A 82 -11.86 2.26 12.16
CA ARG A 82 -11.11 3.16 13.08
C ARG A 82 -9.60 2.91 13.07
N PHE A 83 -9.13 2.01 12.22
CA PHE A 83 -7.71 1.74 11.98
C PHE A 83 -7.25 2.42 10.68
N ASN A 84 -5.99 2.22 10.31
CA ASN A 84 -5.38 2.75 9.10
C ASN A 84 -6.14 2.33 7.82
N THR A 85 -6.59 3.32 7.05
CA THR A 85 -7.40 3.12 5.83
C THR A 85 -6.94 4.00 4.68
N LEU A 86 -7.26 3.59 3.45
CA LEU A 86 -7.21 4.45 2.27
C LEU A 86 -8.35 4.07 1.32
N GLY A 87 -9.25 5.01 1.07
CA GLY A 87 -10.39 4.81 0.18
C GLY A 87 -9.99 4.89 -1.29
N TRP A 88 -10.49 3.93 -2.08
CA TRP A 88 -10.42 3.94 -3.54
C TRP A 88 -11.76 3.54 -4.12
N SER A 89 -12.21 4.25 -5.16
CA SER A 89 -13.30 3.77 -6.01
C SER A 89 -12.76 3.00 -7.23
N ILE A 90 -13.63 2.30 -7.95
CA ILE A 90 -13.24 1.64 -9.21
C ILE A 90 -12.71 2.68 -10.20
N GLU A 91 -13.33 3.86 -10.28
CA GLU A 91 -12.92 4.94 -11.19
C GLU A 91 -11.53 5.49 -10.86
N ASP A 92 -11.09 5.42 -9.61
CA ASP A 92 -9.73 5.82 -9.22
C ASP A 92 -8.67 4.81 -9.69
N MET A 93 -9.05 3.54 -9.86
CA MET A 93 -8.14 2.44 -10.21
C MET A 93 -8.03 2.17 -11.71
N VAL A 94 -8.90 2.76 -12.52
CA VAL A 94 -8.89 2.58 -13.98
C VAL A 94 -8.06 3.67 -14.65
N ILE A 95 -7.13 3.27 -15.52
CA ILE A 95 -6.42 4.19 -16.41
C ILE A 95 -7.43 4.73 -17.42
N LYS A 96 -7.78 6.02 -17.29
CA LYS A 96 -8.56 6.71 -18.32
C LYS A 96 -7.60 7.11 -19.45
N HIS A 97 -7.76 6.46 -20.60
CA HIS A 97 -7.14 6.87 -21.86
C HIS A 97 -7.79 8.13 -22.40
#